data_AF-A0A970PXJ4-F1
#
_entry.id   AF-A0A970PXJ4-F1
#
_cell.length_a   1.000
_cell.length_b   1.000
_cell.length_c   1.000
_cell.angle_alpha   90.00
_cell.angle_beta   90.00
_cell.angle_gamma   90.00
#
_symmetry.space_group_name_H-M   'P 1'
#
loop_
_entity.id
_entity.type
_entity.pdbx_description
1 polymer ?
#
loop_
_entity_poly.entity_id
_entity_poly.type
_entity_poly.pdbx_seq_one_letter_code
_entity_poly.pdbx_strand_id
1 'polypeptide(L)'
;MAKLLLHIYGLIPADFKDVELEFEEPVNLRHLEEEIIKRYGQEIEEQYISREGLLNHRFVISGDKYGKKIDYDLPDLTHIEEIWFVVPLAGG
;
A
#
# COMPACT_ATOMS: atom_id res chain seq x y z
N MET A 1 16.59 -10.00 -3.88
CA MET A 1 16.10 -8.61 -3.91
C MET A 1 14.73 -8.62 -4.59
N ALA A 2 13.68 -8.26 -3.87
CA ALA A 2 12.33 -8.19 -4.41
C ALA A 2 12.08 -6.78 -4.94
N LYS A 3 11.44 -6.70 -6.11
CA LYS A 3 11.00 -5.44 -6.70
C LYS A 3 9.48 -5.42 -6.69
N LEU A 4 8.93 -4.35 -6.15
CA LEU A 4 7.49 -4.15 -6.04
C LEU A 4 7.14 -2.81 -6.66
N LEU A 5 6.23 -2.83 -7.64
CA LEU A 5 5.58 -1.65 -8.17
C LEU A 5 4.33 -1.36 -7.34
N LEU A 6 4.28 -0.18 -6.72
CA LEU A 6 3.16 0.29 -5.93
C LEU A 6 2.42 1.40 -6.67
N HIS A 7 1.12 1.19 -6.91
CA HIS A 7 0.22 2.20 -7.44
C HIS A 7 -0.61 2.80 -6.31
N ILE A 8 -0.46 4.09 -6.04
CA ILE A 8 -1.18 4.81 -4.98
C ILE A 8 -2.27 5.67 -5.60
N TYR A 9 -3.52 5.34 -5.31
CA TYR A 9 -4.70 6.08 -5.76
C TYR A 9 -5.65 6.42 -4.61
N GLY A 10 -6.00 7.70 -4.49
CA GLY A 10 -6.96 8.21 -3.51
C GLY A 10 -6.41 8.38 -2.09
N LEU A 11 -5.23 7.85 -1.79
CA LEU A 11 -4.54 8.06 -0.51
C LEU A 11 -3.94 9.47 -0.39
N ILE A 12 -3.40 9.96 -1.51
CA ILE A 12 -2.87 11.31 -1.64
C ILE A 12 -3.91 12.13 -2.42
N PRO A 13 -4.45 13.20 -1.84
CA PRO A 13 -5.52 13.96 -2.48
C PRO A 13 -5.13 14.47 -3.87
N ALA A 14 -6.00 14.20 -4.85
CA ALA A 14 -5.85 14.63 -6.25
C ALA A 14 -4.55 14.17 -6.95
N ASP A 15 -3.87 13.14 -6.42
CA ASP A 15 -2.64 12.62 -7.00
C ASP A 15 -2.69 11.09 -7.22
N PHE A 16 -2.01 10.66 -8.28
CA PHE A 16 -1.80 9.27 -8.62
C PHE A 16 -0.29 9.03 -8.66
N LYS A 17 0.22 8.21 -7.75
CA LYS A 17 1.67 7.95 -7.66
C LYS A 17 1.98 6.50 -7.97
N ASP A 18 2.84 6.30 -8.96
CA ASP A 18 3.48 5.02 -9.24
C ASP A 18 4.89 5.02 -8.63
N VAL A 19 5.19 4.03 -7.80
CA VAL A 19 6.43 3.98 -7.03
C VAL A 19 7.04 2.60 -7.14
N GLU A 20 8.25 2.52 -7.66
CA GLU A 20 9.06 1.30 -7.57
C GLU A 20 9.79 1.26 -6.24
N LEU A 21 9.58 0.17 -5.49
CA LEU A 21 10.23 -0.11 -4.23
C LEU A 21 11.08 -1.38 -4.35
N GLU A 22 12.30 -1.32 -3.81
CA GLU A 22 13.20 -2.46 -3.74
C GLU A 22 13.42 -2.84 -2.29
N PHE A 23 13.31 -4.14 -1.99
CA PHE A 23 13.45 -4.66 -0.63
C PHE A 23 14.45 -5.81 -0.56
N GLU A 24 15.20 -5.85 0.54
CA GLU A 24 16.12 -6.94 0.89
C GLU A 24 15.39 -7.98 1.76
N GLU A 25 14.57 -8.83 1.12
CA GLU A 25 13.86 -9.99 1.71
C GLU A 25 12.93 -9.68 2.90
N PRO A 26 12.19 -10.70 3.39
CA PRO A 26 10.77 -10.84 3.12
C PRO A 26 9.95 -9.57 3.40
N VAL A 27 9.24 -9.12 2.37
CA VAL A 27 8.38 -7.93 2.45
C VAL A 27 7.05 -8.36 3.03
N ASN A 28 6.65 -7.76 4.14
CA ASN A 28 5.30 -7.94 4.68
C ASN A 28 4.51 -6.63 4.56
N LEU A 29 3.22 -6.69 4.85
CA LEU A 29 2.34 -5.54 4.70
C LEU A 29 2.76 -4.35 5.57
N ARG A 30 3.21 -4.61 6.81
CA ARG A 30 3.67 -3.57 7.74
C ARG A 30 4.88 -2.82 7.18
N HIS A 31 5.89 -3.53 6.67
CA HIS A 31 7.06 -2.89 6.06
C HIS A 31 6.68 -2.00 4.87
N LEU A 32 5.71 -2.45 4.06
CA LEU A 32 5.19 -1.67 2.94
C LEU A 32 4.50 -0.38 3.42
N GLU A 33 3.64 -0.47 4.43
CA GLU A 33 2.95 0.67 5.03
C GLU A 33 3.92 1.69 5.63
N GLU A 34 4.92 1.21 6.38
CA GLU A 34 5.94 2.05 7.00
C GLU A 34 6.74 2.83 5.94
N GLU A 35 7.10 2.18 4.83
CA GLU A 35 7.83 2.84 3.73
C GLU A 35 6.95 3.86 2.99
N ILE A 36 5.65 3.59 2.81
CA ILE A 36 4.69 4.56 2.24
C ILE A 36 4.59 5.79 3.16
N ILE A 37 4.40 5.60 4.46
CA ILE A 37 4.23 6.69 5.42
C ILE A 37 5.52 7.49 5.58
N LYS A 38 6.67 6.84 5.55
CA LYS A 38 7.97 7.52 5.57
C LYS A 38 8.17 8.45 4.37
N ARG A 39 7.67 8.07 3.18
CA ARG A 39 7.80 8.87 1.95
C ARG A 39 6.72 9.93 1.81
N TYR A 40 5.47 9.58 2.13
CA TYR A 40 4.29 10.37 1.79
C TYR A 40 3.45 10.76 3.00
N GLY A 41 3.81 10.39 4.23
CA GLY A 41 2.99 10.61 5.42
C GLY A 41 2.60 12.05 5.70
N GLN A 42 3.33 13.03 5.17
CA GLN A 42 2.96 14.46 5.24
C GLN A 42 1.93 14.89 4.19
N GLU A 43 1.79 14.12 3.11
CA GLU A 43 0.84 14.35 2.01
C GLU A 43 -0.45 13.54 2.21
N ILE A 44 -0.42 12.52 3.07
CA ILE A 44 -1.56 11.66 3.40
C ILE A 44 -2.44 12.35 4.44
N GLU A 45 -3.75 12.37 4.22
CA GLU A 45 -4.68 12.91 5.22
C GLU A 45 -4.65 12.09 6.52
N GLU A 46 -4.70 12.77 7.67
CA GLU A 46 -4.61 12.12 8.99
C GLU A 46 -5.66 11.02 9.19
N GLN A 47 -6.83 11.13 8.54
CA GLN A 47 -7.89 10.12 8.60
C GLN A 47 -7.51 8.77 8.00
N TYR A 48 -6.45 8.71 7.18
CA TYR A 48 -5.94 7.47 6.58
C TYR A 48 -4.81 6.83 7.41
N ILE A 49 -4.35 7.51 8.45
CA ILE A 49 -3.29 7.03 9.35
C ILE A 49 -3.93 6.60 10.68
N SER A 50 -3.67 5.36 11.06
CA SER A 50 -4.11 4.79 12.33
C SER A 50 -3.35 5.38 13.52
N ARG A 51 -3.83 5.11 14.74
CA ARG A 51 -3.12 5.51 15.97
C ARG A 51 -1.75 4.86 16.13
N GLU A 52 -1.50 3.77 15.41
CA GLU A 52 -0.20 3.07 15.40
C GLU A 52 0.77 3.65 14.36
N GLY A 53 0.36 4.69 13.61
CA GLY A 53 1.17 5.27 12.54
C GLY A 53 1.25 4.36 11.31
N LEU A 54 0.23 3.53 11.09
CA LEU A 54 0.08 2.67 9.92
C LEU A 54 -1.14 3.10 9.09
N LEU A 55 -1.27 2.62 7.86
CA LEU A 55 -2.45 2.91 7.05
C LEU A 55 -3.66 2.16 7.63
N ASN A 56 -4.83 2.79 7.67
CA ASN A 56 -6.05 2.19 8.22
C ASN A 56 -6.99 1.62 7.13
N HIS A 57 -6.46 1.33 5.94
CA HIS A 57 -7.20 0.88 4.75
C HIS A 57 -6.76 -0.50 4.28
N ARG A 58 -7.64 -1.19 3.53
CA ARG A 58 -7.34 -2.53 3.00
C ARG A 58 -6.68 -2.44 1.63
N PHE A 59 -5.68 -3.28 1.41
CA PHE A 59 -4.86 -3.33 0.19
C PHE A 59 -5.43 -4.30 -0.83
N VAL A 60 -5.25 -4.01 -2.12
CA VAL A 60 -5.66 -4.89 -3.22
C VAL A 60 -4.42 -5.28 -4.02
N ILE A 61 -4.17 -6.58 -4.20
CA ILE A 61 -3.12 -7.06 -5.12
C ILE A 61 -3.62 -6.84 -6.55
N SER A 62 -2.83 -6.20 -7.41
CA SER A 62 -3.12 -6.21 -8.86
C SER A 62 -2.62 -7.51 -9.48
N GLY A 63 -3.43 -8.05 -10.39
CA GLY A 63 -3.16 -9.32 -11.06
C GLY A 63 -4.01 -10.50 -10.55
N ASP A 64 -4.69 -10.38 -9.40
CA ASP A 64 -5.72 -11.36 -9.03
C ASP A 64 -7.08 -10.94 -9.62
N LYS A 65 -7.56 -11.71 -10.59
CA LYS A 65 -8.91 -11.56 -11.19
C LYS A 65 -10.06 -11.58 -10.18
N TYR A 66 -9.82 -12.05 -8.94
CA TYR A 66 -10.79 -12.06 -7.86
C TYR A 66 -10.69 -10.86 -6.90
N GLY A 67 -9.72 -9.95 -7.12
CA GLY A 67 -9.50 -8.80 -6.24
C GLY A 67 -9.12 -9.23 -4.84
N LYS A 68 -8.22 -10.22 -4.72
CA LYS A 68 -7.78 -10.72 -3.41
C LYS A 68 -7.15 -9.59 -2.62
N LYS A 69 -7.69 -9.42 -1.42
CA LYS A 69 -7.26 -8.41 -0.47
C LYS A 69 -6.03 -8.92 0.27
N ILE A 70 -5.07 -8.04 0.52
CA ILE A 70 -3.95 -8.33 1.43
C ILE A 70 -4.42 -7.97 2.83
N ASP A 71 -4.20 -8.89 3.75
CA ASP A 71 -4.33 -8.68 5.18
C ASP A 71 -2.97 -8.88 5.86
N TYR A 72 -2.91 -8.51 7.14
CA TYR A 72 -1.72 -8.75 7.96
C TYR A 72 -1.45 -10.24 8.23
N ASP A 73 -2.38 -11.13 7.87
CA ASP A 73 -2.22 -12.57 7.98
C ASP A 73 -1.42 -13.16 6.80
N LEU A 74 -1.18 -12.37 5.74
CA LEU A 74 -0.28 -12.75 4.64
C LEU A 74 1.18 -12.44 5.03
N PRO A 75 2.01 -13.45 5.35
CA PRO A 75 3.31 -13.23 5.99
C PRO A 75 4.40 -12.79 5.01
N ASP A 76 4.20 -12.98 3.70
CA ASP A 76 5.20 -12.71 2.68
C ASP A 76 4.59 -12.21 1.36
N LEU A 77 5.01 -11.01 0.95
CA LEU A 77 4.67 -10.31 -0.29
C LEU A 77 5.83 -10.29 -1.29
N THR A 78 6.95 -10.96 -0.99
CA THR A 78 8.18 -10.95 -1.81
C THR A 78 7.94 -11.43 -3.25
N HIS A 79 6.94 -12.29 -3.46
CA HIS A 79 6.56 -12.80 -4.77
C HIS A 79 5.58 -11.91 -5.54
N ILE A 80 5.11 -10.83 -4.94
CA ILE A 80 4.15 -9.91 -5.56
C ILE A 80 4.95 -8.81 -6.26
N GLU A 81 4.75 -8.71 -7.57
CA GLU A 81 5.44 -7.71 -8.40
C GLU A 81 4.69 -6.37 -8.42
N GLU A 82 3.37 -6.38 -8.19
CA GLU A 82 2.52 -5.19 -8.34
C GLU A 82 1.39 -5.14 -7.29
N ILE A 83 1.24 -4.01 -6.59
CA ILE A 83 0.18 -3.77 -5.60
C ILE A 83 -0.52 -2.46 -5.90
N TRP A 84 -1.85 -2.46 -5.78
CA TRP A 84 -2.66 -1.26 -5.93
C TRP A 84 -3.23 -0.85 -4.59
N PHE A 85 -2.82 0.32 -4.15
CA PHE A 85 -3.38 1.00 -3.01
C PHE A 85 -4.50 1.91 -3.48
N VAL A 86 -5.74 1.44 -3.34
CA VAL A 86 -6.93 2.20 -3.74
C VAL A 86 -7.74 2.55 -2.50
N VAL A 87 -7.78 3.83 -2.17
CA VAL A 87 -8.77 4.36 -1.23
C VAL A 87 -10.05 4.62 -2.02
N PRO A 88 -11.19 3.99 -1.69
CA PRO A 88 -12.46 4.43 -2.25
C PRO A 88 -12.67 5.88 -1.84
N LEU A 89 -12.71 6.78 -2.81
CA LEU A 89 -13.09 8.18 -2.60
C LEU A 89 -14.46 8.15 -1.92
N ALA A 90 -14.51 8.49 -0.64
CA ALA A 90 -15.75 8.57 0.10
C ALA A 90 -16.62 9.66 -0.55
N GLY A 91 -17.58 9.20 -1.34
CA GLY A 91 -18.52 10.00 -2.11
C GLY A 91 -19.70 9.11 -2.50
N GLY A 92 -20.40 8.57 -1.50
CA GLY A 92 -21.58 7.72 -1.65
C GLY A 92 -21.74 6.71 -0.53
#